data_AF-A0A9Q0NB39-F1
#
_entry.id   AF-A0A9Q0NB39-F1
#
_cell.length_a   1.000
_cell.length_b   1.000
_cell.length_c   1.000
_cell.angle_alpha   90.00
_cell.angle_beta   90.00
_cell.angle_gamma   90.00
#
_symmetry.space_group_name_H-M   'P 1'
#
loop_
_entity.id
_entity.type
_entity.pdbx_description
1 polymer ?
#
loop_
_entity_poly.entity_id
_entity_poly.type
_entity_poly.pdbx_seq_one_letter_code
_entity_poly.pdbx_strand_id
1 'polypeptide(L)'
;MDSIACDQCKISFIGSDVVLAGTCGHVIHESCLQTPISSSRNYCHSSGMRRIYLPFQHEVTEAERLVKQRKIFQRELKEADEDLSLLRKDEFVTADLHTKMINKNRAMKMRKIEKEVEVRTLNAEKANLLKKVADLEKVLSAQKVLTESARDVEKMITQKMPADSLAAATVILKRETERLEGEKRKIRSDTRQQQKENQVLASKYRNCKEKLEVAIARNKNSK
;
A
#
# COMPACT_ATOMS: atom_id res chain seq x y z
N MET A 1 -8.09 -11.39 -19.41
CA MET A 1 -7.96 -11.75 -17.98
C MET A 1 -8.83 -12.97 -17.77
N ASP A 2 -8.22 -14.10 -17.43
CA ASP A 2 -8.96 -15.33 -17.18
C ASP A 2 -9.71 -15.18 -15.84
N SER A 3 -11.03 -15.19 -15.88
CA SER A 3 -11.86 -15.08 -14.68
C SER A 3 -11.87 -16.41 -13.94
N ILE A 4 -11.51 -16.40 -12.65
CA ILE A 4 -11.63 -17.58 -11.79
C ILE A 4 -13.13 -17.84 -11.56
N ALA A 5 -13.58 -19.07 -11.76
CA ALA A 5 -14.98 -19.49 -11.60
C ALA A 5 -15.13 -20.58 -10.54
N CYS A 6 -16.30 -20.62 -9.91
CA CYS A 6 -16.64 -21.63 -8.93
C CYS A 6 -16.67 -23.02 -9.57
N ASP A 7 -15.95 -23.97 -8.97
CA ASP A 7 -15.87 -25.33 -9.49
C ASP A 7 -17.22 -26.05 -9.46
N GLN A 8 -18.14 -25.64 -8.59
CA GLN A 8 -19.46 -26.25 -8.44
C GLN A 8 -20.50 -25.68 -9.41
N CYS A 9 -20.74 -24.37 -9.38
CA CYS A 9 -21.79 -23.76 -10.22
C CYS A 9 -21.30 -23.22 -11.56
N LYS A 10 -19.98 -23.23 -11.81
CA LYS A 10 -19.34 -22.69 -13.03
C LYS A 10 -19.60 -21.20 -13.27
N ILE A 11 -20.05 -20.47 -12.25
CA ILE A 11 -20.24 -19.01 -12.29
C ILE A 11 -18.95 -18.35 -11.78
N SER A 12 -18.55 -17.26 -12.45
CA SER A 12 -17.40 -16.44 -12.06
C SER A 12 -17.60 -15.78 -10.70
N PHE A 13 -16.54 -15.71 -9.90
CA PHE A 13 -16.58 -15.03 -8.61
C PHE A 13 -16.73 -13.51 -8.78
N ILE A 14 -17.61 -12.90 -8.00
CA ILE A 14 -17.77 -11.45 -7.88
C ILE A 14 -17.22 -10.96 -6.54
N GLY A 15 -16.92 -9.65 -6.43
CA GLY A 15 -16.24 -9.06 -5.27
C GLY A 15 -16.92 -9.31 -3.92
N SER A 16 -18.22 -9.56 -3.89
CA SER A 16 -18.98 -9.87 -2.66
C SER A 16 -18.93 -11.34 -2.24
N ASP A 17 -18.38 -12.23 -3.06
CA ASP A 17 -18.48 -13.66 -2.81
C ASP A 17 -17.54 -14.10 -1.69
N VAL A 18 -18.05 -15.00 -0.85
CA VAL A 18 -17.21 -15.77 0.05
C VAL A 18 -16.69 -16.99 -0.68
N VAL A 19 -15.38 -17.05 -0.85
CA VAL A 19 -14.69 -18.12 -1.59
C VAL A 19 -13.99 -19.06 -0.61
N LEU A 20 -14.22 -20.35 -0.79
CA LEU A 20 -13.57 -21.43 -0.06
C LEU A 20 -12.61 -22.15 -0.99
N ALA A 21 -11.37 -22.35 -0.55
CA ALA A 21 -10.37 -23.12 -1.26
C ALA A 21 -10.04 -24.41 -0.49
N GLY A 22 -10.10 -25.54 -1.19
CA GLY A 22 -9.62 -26.82 -0.67
C GLY A 22 -8.11 -26.96 -0.84
N THR A 23 -7.49 -27.85 -0.05
CA THR A 23 -6.07 -28.22 -0.19
C THR A 23 -5.72 -28.82 -1.55
N CYS A 24 -6.72 -29.31 -2.28
CA CYS A 24 -6.60 -29.83 -3.63
C CYS A 24 -6.70 -28.77 -4.74
N GLY A 25 -6.76 -27.48 -4.38
CA GLY A 25 -6.77 -26.36 -5.34
C GLY A 25 -8.14 -25.99 -5.92
N HIS A 26 -9.21 -26.73 -5.60
CA HIS A 26 -10.57 -26.37 -5.97
C HIS A 26 -11.06 -25.14 -5.20
N VAL A 27 -11.81 -24.27 -5.89
CA VAL A 27 -12.39 -23.04 -5.35
C VAL A 27 -13.90 -23.02 -5.56
N ILE A 28 -14.66 -22.77 -4.50
CA ILE A 28 -16.12 -22.77 -4.54
C ILE A 28 -16.73 -21.61 -3.74
N HIS A 29 -17.97 -21.23 -4.04
CA HIS A 29 -18.74 -20.34 -3.17
C HIS A 29 -19.10 -21.05 -1.86
N GLU A 30 -19.10 -20.31 -0.75
CA GLU A 30 -19.60 -20.81 0.55
C GLU A 30 -21.06 -21.31 0.44
N SER A 31 -21.90 -20.63 -0.34
CA SER A 31 -23.28 -21.04 -0.61
C SER A 31 -23.38 -22.32 -1.46
N CYS A 32 -22.41 -22.56 -2.35
CA CYS A 32 -22.33 -23.78 -3.16
C CYS A 32 -21.84 -25.00 -2.36
N LEU A 33 -21.26 -24.80 -1.17
CA LEU A 33 -20.89 -25.91 -0.28
C LEU A 33 -22.12 -26.57 0.36
N GLN A 34 -23.17 -25.80 0.62
CA GLN A 34 -24.36 -26.26 1.34
C GLN A 34 -25.44 -26.89 0.43
N THR A 35 -25.24 -26.85 -0.89
CA THR A 35 -26.19 -27.44 -1.84
C THR A 35 -25.89 -28.94 -2.00
N PRO A 36 -26.87 -29.84 -1.84
CA PRO A 36 -26.66 -31.27 -1.96
C PRO A 36 -26.18 -31.60 -3.37
N ILE A 37 -25.04 -32.30 -3.45
CA ILE A 37 -24.35 -32.66 -4.69
C ILE A 37 -25.23 -33.65 -5.46
N SER A 38 -26.02 -33.18 -6.42
CA SER A 38 -26.44 -34.04 -7.53
C SER A 38 -25.23 -34.16 -8.46
N SER A 39 -24.73 -35.38 -8.66
CA SER A 39 -23.59 -35.76 -9.50
C SER A 39 -22.17 -35.69 -8.88
N SER A 40 -21.78 -36.81 -8.26
CA SER A 40 -20.56 -37.59 -8.56
C SER A 40 -19.18 -36.93 -8.69
N ARG A 41 -18.93 -35.73 -8.18
CA ARG A 41 -17.55 -35.26 -7.95
C ARG A 41 -17.29 -35.20 -6.46
N ASN A 42 -16.44 -36.11 -5.99
CA ASN A 42 -15.89 -36.11 -4.63
C ASN A 42 -15.10 -34.81 -4.42
N TYR A 43 -15.80 -33.71 -4.08
CA TYR A 43 -15.12 -32.52 -3.60
C TYR A 43 -14.39 -32.90 -2.32
N CYS A 44 -13.09 -32.60 -2.30
CA CYS A 44 -12.20 -32.82 -1.17
C CYS A 44 -12.94 -32.42 0.11
N HIS A 45 -13.09 -33.39 1.03
CA HIS A 45 -13.91 -33.28 2.22
C HIS A 45 -13.89 -31.86 2.83
N SER A 46 -15.07 -31.34 3.16
CA SER A 46 -15.30 -30.02 3.75
C SER A 46 -14.40 -29.71 4.96
N SER A 47 -13.84 -30.73 5.61
CA SER A 47 -12.87 -30.63 6.71
C SER A 47 -11.53 -29.97 6.34
N GLY A 48 -11.24 -29.73 5.06
CA GLY A 48 -9.99 -29.10 4.60
C GLY A 48 -10.14 -27.74 3.92
N MET A 49 -11.36 -27.18 3.84
CA MET A 49 -11.59 -25.92 3.13
C MET A 49 -11.29 -24.70 4.00
N ARG A 50 -10.55 -23.73 3.44
CA ARG A 50 -10.26 -22.46 4.10
C ARG A 50 -10.84 -21.30 3.30
N ARG A 51 -11.36 -20.29 4.00
CA ARG A 51 -11.81 -19.05 3.37
C ARG A 51 -10.60 -18.31 2.81
N ILE A 52 -10.67 -17.96 1.53
CA ILE A 52 -9.66 -17.16 0.84
C ILE A 52 -10.27 -15.83 0.39
N TYR A 53 -9.47 -14.78 0.45
CA TYR A 53 -9.84 -13.47 -0.06
C TYR A 53 -9.29 -13.36 -1.48
N LEU A 54 -10.18 -13.35 -2.48
CA LEU A 54 -9.74 -13.10 -3.84
C LEU A 54 -9.28 -11.64 -3.96
N PRO A 55 -8.20 -11.36 -4.70
CA PRO A 55 -7.60 -10.02 -4.79
C PRO A 55 -8.54 -8.95 -5.38
N PHE A 56 -9.67 -9.36 -5.97
CA PHE A 56 -10.73 -8.45 -6.45
C PHE A 56 -11.41 -7.64 -5.32
N GLN A 57 -11.33 -8.10 -4.06
CA GLN A 57 -12.03 -7.45 -2.95
C GLN A 57 -11.46 -6.11 -2.52
N HIS A 58 -10.16 -5.87 -2.74
CA HIS A 58 -9.52 -4.63 -2.29
C HIS A 58 -9.81 -3.44 -3.21
N GLU A 59 -9.95 -3.69 -4.51
CA GLU A 59 -10.21 -2.63 -5.50
C GLU A 59 -11.71 -2.29 -5.61
N VAL A 60 -12.61 -3.28 -5.50
CA VAL A 60 -14.06 -3.03 -5.60
C VAL A 60 -14.59 -2.28 -4.38
N THR A 61 -14.13 -2.60 -3.16
CA THR A 61 -14.58 -1.90 -1.95
C THR A 61 -14.14 -0.44 -1.92
N GLU A 62 -12.93 -0.14 -2.42
CA GLU A 62 -12.45 1.23 -2.55
C GLU A 62 -13.17 1.98 -3.69
N ALA A 63 -13.36 1.34 -4.84
CA ALA A 63 -14.13 1.91 -5.94
C ALA A 63 -15.60 2.18 -5.56
N GLU A 64 -16.27 1.27 -4.86
CA GLU A 64 -17.63 1.46 -4.35
C GLU A 64 -17.70 2.57 -3.30
N ARG A 65 -16.70 2.67 -2.41
CA ARG A 65 -16.62 3.77 -1.44
C ARG A 65 -16.45 5.12 -2.15
N LEU A 66 -15.62 5.16 -3.18
CA LEU A 66 -15.40 6.35 -4.01
C LEU A 66 -16.66 6.71 -4.81
N VAL A 67 -17.40 5.73 -5.34
CA VAL A 67 -18.68 5.96 -6.04
C VAL A 67 -19.76 6.46 -5.08
N LYS A 68 -19.86 5.91 -3.87
CA LYS A 68 -20.77 6.39 -2.82
C LYS A 68 -20.41 7.81 -2.40
N GLN A 69 -19.14 8.12 -2.16
CA GLN A 69 -18.67 9.48 -1.88
C GLN A 69 -18.97 10.44 -3.04
N ARG A 70 -18.78 10.00 -4.30
CA ARG A 70 -19.09 10.81 -5.48
C ARG A 70 -20.58 11.13 -5.60
N LYS A 71 -21.47 10.18 -5.28
CA LYS A 71 -22.93 10.41 -5.26
C LYS A 71 -23.36 11.38 -4.16
N ILE A 72 -22.76 11.28 -2.97
CA ILE A 72 -23.01 12.23 -1.87
C ILE A 72 -22.54 13.62 -2.29
N PHE A 73 -21.31 13.74 -2.80
CA PHE A 73 -20.75 15.00 -3.26
C PHE A 73 -21.55 15.63 -4.41
N GLN A 74 -22.09 14.82 -5.34
CA GLN A 74 -22.98 15.32 -6.40
C GLN A 74 -24.32 15.81 -5.87
N ARG A 75 -24.86 15.21 -4.80
CA ARG A 75 -26.09 15.67 -4.14
C ARG A 75 -25.85 16.98 -3.40
N GLU A 76 -24.77 17.07 -2.64
CA GLU A 76 -24.34 18.32 -1.96
C GLU A 76 -24.09 19.45 -2.97
N LEU A 77 -23.51 19.13 -4.14
CA LEU A 77 -23.36 20.11 -5.22
C LEU A 77 -24.70 20.57 -5.80
N LYS A 78 -25.68 19.67 -5.96
CA LYS A 78 -27.01 20.03 -6.45
C LYS A 78 -27.78 20.88 -5.44
N GLU A 79 -27.77 20.51 -4.16
CA GLU A 79 -28.39 21.28 -3.08
C GLU A 79 -27.77 22.69 -2.99
N ALA A 80 -26.43 22.79 -3.07
CA ALA A 80 -25.75 24.08 -3.09
C ALA A 80 -26.10 24.93 -4.33
N ASP A 81 -26.35 24.30 -5.49
CA ASP A 81 -26.72 25.00 -6.73
C ASP A 81 -28.19 25.46 -6.69
N GLU A 82 -29.08 24.70 -6.05
CA GLU A 82 -30.47 25.09 -5.75
C GLU A 82 -30.53 26.24 -4.73
N ASP A 83 -29.73 26.19 -3.66
CA ASP A 83 -29.58 27.30 -2.70
C ASP A 83 -29.04 28.56 -3.38
N LEU A 84 -28.07 28.40 -4.29
CA LEU A 84 -27.53 29.48 -5.13
C LEU A 84 -28.56 30.06 -6.11
N SER A 85 -29.49 29.24 -6.60
CA SER A 85 -30.58 29.64 -7.48
C SER A 85 -31.65 30.45 -6.73
N LEU A 86 -31.96 30.04 -5.49
CA LEU A 86 -32.86 30.78 -4.58
C LEU A 86 -32.28 32.14 -4.21
N LEU A 87 -30.97 32.23 -3.97
CA LEU A 87 -30.27 33.48 -3.65
C LEU A 87 -30.09 34.43 -4.84
N ARG A 88 -30.28 33.98 -6.09
CA ARG A 88 -30.23 34.84 -7.29
C ARG A 88 -31.51 35.63 -7.54
N LYS A 89 -32.60 35.33 -6.83
CA LYS A 89 -33.90 36.00 -7.02
C LYS A 89 -34.05 37.31 -6.26
N ASP A 90 -33.13 37.63 -5.33
CA ASP A 90 -33.13 38.89 -4.59
C ASP A 90 -31.96 39.79 -5.02
N GLU A 91 -32.31 41.04 -5.33
CA GLU A 91 -31.63 41.94 -6.25
C GLU A 91 -30.22 42.43 -5.83
N PHE A 92 -29.31 42.34 -6.81
CA PHE A 92 -28.23 43.26 -7.23
C PHE A 92 -27.22 43.91 -6.25
N VAL A 93 -27.38 43.82 -4.93
CA VAL A 93 -26.37 44.30 -3.94
C VAL A 93 -25.68 43.12 -3.20
N THR A 94 -26.25 41.92 -3.30
CA THR A 94 -25.81 40.69 -2.62
C THR A 94 -24.81 39.84 -3.40
N ALA A 95 -24.73 39.97 -4.72
CA ALA A 95 -23.92 39.08 -5.57
C ALA A 95 -22.40 39.17 -5.31
N ASP A 96 -21.88 40.36 -5.02
CA ASP A 96 -20.44 40.56 -4.76
C ASP A 96 -20.04 40.05 -3.37
N LEU A 97 -20.89 40.31 -2.36
CA LEU A 97 -20.72 39.77 -1.00
C LEU A 97 -20.87 38.24 -0.98
N HIS A 98 -21.83 37.70 -1.73
CA HIS A 98 -22.05 36.26 -1.85
C HIS A 98 -20.87 35.57 -2.55
N THR A 99 -20.34 36.17 -3.62
CA THR A 99 -19.14 35.67 -4.32
C THR A 99 -17.91 35.70 -3.41
N LYS A 100 -17.72 36.77 -2.63
CA LYS A 100 -16.65 36.86 -1.61
C LYS A 100 -16.79 35.77 -0.55
N MET A 101 -18.01 35.48 -0.10
CA MET A 101 -18.29 34.45 0.91
C MET A 101 -18.02 33.04 0.38
N ILE A 102 -18.46 32.75 -0.86
CA ILE A 102 -18.18 31.47 -1.55
C ILE A 102 -16.68 31.28 -1.74
N ASN A 103 -15.97 32.31 -2.19
CA ASN A 103 -14.52 32.23 -2.39
C ASN A 103 -13.78 32.04 -1.07
N LYS A 104 -14.22 32.68 0.02
CA LYS A 104 -13.65 32.49 1.37
C LYS A 104 -13.89 31.07 1.88
N ASN A 105 -15.09 30.52 1.69
CA ASN A 105 -15.41 29.13 2.06
C ASN A 105 -14.62 28.11 1.23
N ARG A 106 -14.46 28.36 -0.08
CA ARG A 106 -13.60 27.53 -0.94
C ARG A 106 -12.14 27.58 -0.48
N ALA A 107 -11.60 28.77 -0.21
CA ALA A 107 -10.23 28.91 0.29
C ALA A 107 -10.02 28.19 1.63
N MET A 108 -11.02 28.26 2.53
CA MET A 108 -10.96 27.55 3.82
C MET A 108 -11.00 26.02 3.64
N LYS A 109 -11.88 25.50 2.76
CA LYS A 109 -11.94 24.08 2.42
C LYS A 109 -10.63 23.60 1.78
N MET A 110 -10.05 24.38 0.86
CA MET A 110 -8.77 24.04 0.23
C MET A 110 -7.63 23.97 1.25
N ARG A 111 -7.52 24.94 2.17
CA ARG A 111 -6.53 24.89 3.26
C ARG A 111 -6.70 23.67 4.17
N LYS A 112 -7.94 23.24 4.41
CA LYS A 112 -8.21 22.02 5.18
C LYS A 112 -7.72 20.77 4.44
N ILE A 113 -8.00 20.69 3.13
CA ILE A 113 -7.52 19.60 2.27
C ILE A 113 -5.98 19.58 2.21
N GLU A 114 -5.34 20.74 2.05
CA GLU A 114 -3.87 20.87 2.05
C GLU A 114 -3.26 20.31 3.33
N LYS A 115 -3.81 20.69 4.50
CA LYS A 115 -3.37 20.15 5.80
C LYS A 115 -3.60 18.64 5.92
N GLU A 116 -4.73 18.14 5.45
CA GLU A 116 -5.01 16.69 5.48
C GLU A 116 -4.07 15.90 4.58
N VAL A 117 -3.73 16.44 3.40
CA VAL A 117 -2.75 15.84 2.49
C VAL A 117 -1.36 15.85 3.12
N GLU A 118 -0.95 16.97 3.73
CA GLU A 118 0.35 17.11 4.42
C GLU A 118 0.49 16.10 5.57
N VAL A 119 -0.56 15.94 6.40
CA VAL A 119 -0.58 14.95 7.48
C VAL A 119 -0.47 13.52 6.92
N ARG A 120 -1.16 13.21 5.82
CA ARG A 120 -1.07 11.89 5.17
C ARG A 120 0.33 11.62 4.63
N THR A 121 0.97 12.61 4.00
CA THR A 121 2.35 12.47 3.50
C THR A 121 3.34 12.26 4.64
N LEU A 122 3.24 13.04 5.72
CA LEU A 122 4.10 12.89 6.90
C LEU A 122 3.91 11.53 7.58
N ASN A 123 2.68 11.02 7.65
CA ASN A 123 2.41 9.70 8.19
C ASN A 123 2.99 8.56 7.32
N ALA A 124 2.93 8.69 5.99
CA ALA A 124 3.54 7.74 5.08
C ALA A 124 5.08 7.74 5.21
N GLU A 125 5.71 8.91 5.33
CA GLU A 125 7.13 9.04 5.58
C GLU A 125 7.54 8.43 6.93
N LYS A 126 6.78 8.71 7.99
CA LYS A 126 6.99 8.11 9.32
C LYS A 126 6.93 6.58 9.27
N ALA A 127 5.95 6.00 8.58
CA ALA A 127 5.84 4.54 8.42
C ALA A 127 7.06 3.95 7.68
N ASN A 128 7.54 4.64 6.64
CA ASN A 128 8.72 4.22 5.89
C ASN A 128 10.00 4.29 6.75
N LEU A 129 10.15 5.35 7.55
CA LEU A 129 11.27 5.47 8.51
C LEU A 129 11.22 4.38 9.59
N LEU A 130 10.05 4.07 10.15
CA LEU A 130 9.90 3.00 11.13
C LEU A 130 10.29 1.63 10.55
N LYS A 131 9.94 1.36 9.28
CA LYS A 131 10.39 0.15 8.59
C LYS A 131 11.91 0.09 8.47
N LYS A 132 12.56 1.19 8.09
CA LYS A 132 14.03 1.27 8.01
C LYS A 132 14.70 1.07 9.37
N VAL A 133 14.13 1.62 10.44
CA VAL A 133 14.65 1.41 11.81
C VAL A 133 14.57 -0.07 12.18
N ALA A 134 13.44 -0.73 11.95
CA ALA A 134 13.29 -2.16 12.23
C ALA A 134 14.28 -3.03 11.43
N ASP A 135 14.54 -2.68 10.16
CA ASP A 135 15.52 -3.39 9.35
C ASP A 135 16.97 -3.16 9.84
N LEU A 136 17.30 -1.95 10.30
CA LEU A 136 18.61 -1.67 10.93
C LEU A 136 18.79 -2.41 12.26
N GLU A 137 17.75 -2.53 13.08
CA GLU A 137 17.81 -3.30 14.33
C GLU A 137 18.10 -4.79 14.09
N LYS A 138 17.55 -5.38 13.02
CA LYS A 138 17.88 -6.75 12.59
C LYS A 138 19.34 -6.90 12.17
N VAL A 139 19.88 -5.92 11.45
CA VAL A 139 21.30 -5.91 11.06
C VAL A 139 22.18 -5.80 12.31
N LEU A 140 21.81 -4.94 13.25
CA LEU A 140 22.55 -4.73 14.49
C LEU A 140 22.55 -5.98 15.39
N SER A 141 21.43 -6.70 15.47
CA SER A 141 21.35 -7.97 16.22
C SER A 141 22.20 -9.06 15.58
N ALA A 142 22.17 -9.20 14.24
CA ALA A 142 23.05 -10.11 13.52
C ALA A 142 24.52 -9.78 13.76
N GLN A 143 24.88 -8.50 13.79
CA GLN A 143 26.25 -8.05 14.08
C GLN A 143 26.70 -8.43 15.49
N LYS A 144 25.81 -8.32 16.50
CA LYS A 144 26.11 -8.76 17.87
C LYS A 144 26.45 -10.24 17.93
N VAL A 145 25.64 -11.09 17.29
CA VAL A 145 25.87 -12.55 17.23
C VAL A 145 27.25 -12.84 16.63
N LEU A 146 27.61 -12.18 15.53
CA LEU A 146 28.93 -12.36 14.91
C LEU A 146 30.08 -11.93 15.81
N THR A 147 29.94 -10.81 16.53
CA THR A 147 30.98 -10.36 17.48
C THR A 147 31.11 -11.26 18.70
N GLU A 148 30.05 -11.97 19.10
CA GLU A 148 30.12 -13.00 20.15
C GLU A 148 30.81 -14.26 19.61
N SER A 149 30.40 -14.76 18.45
CA SER A 149 31.05 -15.89 17.79
C SER A 149 32.54 -15.65 17.53
N ALA A 150 32.93 -14.43 17.13
CA ALA A 150 34.34 -14.08 16.96
C ALA A 150 35.13 -14.13 18.27
N ARG A 151 34.55 -13.65 19.39
CA ARG A 151 35.16 -13.74 20.72
C ARG A 151 35.29 -15.18 21.21
N ASP A 152 34.33 -16.04 20.89
CA ASP A 152 34.39 -17.47 21.24
C ASP A 152 35.51 -18.17 20.48
N VAL A 153 35.69 -17.86 19.19
CA VAL A 153 36.82 -18.36 18.39
C VAL A 153 38.17 -17.86 18.93
N GLU A 154 38.28 -16.59 19.34
CA GLU A 154 39.50 -16.09 20.00
C GLU A 154 39.83 -16.81 21.31
N LYS A 155 38.81 -17.10 22.14
CA LYS A 155 38.99 -17.91 23.37
C LYS A 155 39.42 -19.34 23.05
N MET A 156 38.86 -19.93 22.01
CA MET A 156 39.23 -21.27 21.54
C MET A 156 40.67 -21.34 21.04
N ILE A 157 41.15 -20.30 20.34
CA ILE A 157 42.54 -20.17 19.89
C ILE A 157 43.50 -20.06 21.09
N THR A 158 43.16 -19.24 22.08
CA THR A 158 43.99 -19.03 23.28
C THR A 158 44.05 -20.25 24.20
N GLN A 159 43.06 -21.15 24.14
CA GLN A 159 42.99 -22.37 24.96
C GLN A 159 43.70 -23.60 24.34
N LYS A 160 44.52 -23.44 23.29
CA LYS A 160 45.24 -24.54 22.59
C LYS A 160 44.31 -25.67 22.14
N MET A 161 43.40 -25.36 21.23
CA MET A 161 42.61 -26.38 20.55
C MET A 161 43.41 -27.24 19.55
N PRO A 162 42.93 -28.46 19.24
CA PRO A 162 43.44 -29.25 18.13
C PRO A 162 43.24 -28.50 16.80
N ALA A 163 44.24 -28.58 15.91
CA ALA A 163 44.27 -27.82 14.65
C ALA A 163 43.02 -28.04 13.76
N ASP A 164 42.44 -29.24 13.80
CA ASP A 164 41.30 -29.61 12.95
C ASP A 164 40.02 -28.84 13.30
N SER A 165 39.76 -28.62 14.59
CA SER A 165 38.59 -27.88 15.04
C SER A 165 38.74 -26.37 14.82
N LEU A 166 39.97 -25.85 14.81
CA LEU A 166 40.27 -24.46 14.45
C LEU A 166 40.08 -24.21 12.94
N ALA A 167 40.48 -25.18 12.11
CA ALA A 167 40.26 -25.12 10.67
C ALA A 167 38.75 -25.10 10.33
N ALA A 168 37.95 -25.94 10.99
CA ALA A 168 36.50 -25.99 10.80
C ALA A 168 35.82 -24.65 11.18
N ALA A 169 36.16 -24.05 12.32
CA ALA A 169 35.63 -22.75 12.75
C ALA A 169 36.00 -21.61 11.78
N THR A 170 37.23 -21.65 11.25
CA THR A 170 37.71 -20.66 10.27
C THR A 170 36.92 -20.74 8.95
N VAL A 171 36.60 -21.94 8.47
CA VAL A 171 35.78 -22.14 7.27
C VAL A 171 34.35 -21.61 7.46
N ILE A 172 33.77 -21.84 8.64
CA ILE A 172 32.42 -21.34 8.97
C ILE A 172 32.40 -19.81 9.00
N LEU A 173 33.35 -19.19 9.69
CA LEU A 173 33.48 -17.72 9.74
C LEU A 173 33.68 -17.12 8.34
N LYS A 174 34.49 -17.76 7.48
CA LYS A 174 34.73 -17.28 6.12
C LYS A 174 33.46 -17.31 5.26
N ARG A 175 32.70 -18.40 5.30
CA ARG A 175 31.41 -18.50 4.60
C ARG A 175 30.41 -17.45 5.07
N GLU A 176 30.34 -17.23 6.38
CA GLU A 176 29.40 -16.27 6.95
C GLU A 176 29.79 -14.83 6.59
N THR A 177 31.09 -14.53 6.57
CA THR A 177 31.61 -13.24 6.10
C THR A 177 31.26 -12.99 4.64
N GLU A 178 31.46 -13.98 3.77
CA GLU A 178 31.09 -13.90 2.35
C GLU A 178 29.58 -13.70 2.15
N ARG A 179 28.74 -14.39 2.95
CA ARG A 179 27.28 -14.23 2.94
C ARG A 179 26.87 -12.79 3.28
N LEU A 180 27.43 -12.24 4.36
CA LEU A 180 27.15 -10.87 4.81
C LEU A 180 27.64 -9.81 3.83
N GLU A 181 28.79 -10.03 3.20
CA GLU A 181 29.26 -9.15 2.12
C GLU A 181 28.34 -9.19 0.90
N GLY A 182 27.75 -10.34 0.59
CA GLY A 182 26.71 -10.50 -0.42
C GLY A 182 25.46 -9.68 -0.08
N GLU A 183 24.94 -9.81 1.14
CA GLU A 183 23.80 -9.02 1.61
C GLU A 183 24.08 -7.51 1.60
N LYS A 184 25.28 -7.09 2.05
CA LYS A 184 25.71 -5.69 2.00
C LYS A 184 25.74 -5.13 0.57
N ARG A 185 26.18 -5.94 -0.41
CA ARG A 185 26.16 -5.56 -1.83
C ARG A 185 24.72 -5.41 -2.34
N LYS A 186 23.82 -6.32 -1.96
CA LYS A 186 22.40 -6.26 -2.32
C LYS A 186 21.74 -5.00 -1.77
N ILE A 187 21.91 -4.72 -0.48
CA ILE A 187 21.35 -3.51 0.17
C ILE A 187 21.83 -2.23 -0.52
N ARG A 188 23.12 -2.16 -0.91
CA ARG A 188 23.66 -1.00 -1.65
C ARG A 188 23.03 -0.85 -3.03
N SER A 189 22.78 -1.96 -3.73
CA SER A 189 22.09 -1.95 -5.03
C SER A 189 20.66 -1.45 -4.89
N ASP A 190 19.91 -2.00 -3.94
CA ASP A 190 18.50 -1.66 -3.69
C ASP A 190 18.38 -0.18 -3.28
N THR A 191 19.30 0.32 -2.45
CA THR A 191 19.34 1.74 -2.06
C THR A 191 19.58 2.66 -3.27
N ARG A 192 20.50 2.29 -4.16
CA ARG A 192 20.75 3.07 -5.39
C ARG A 192 19.54 3.06 -6.33
N GLN A 193 18.87 1.92 -6.44
CA GLN A 193 17.66 1.80 -7.25
C GLN A 193 16.53 2.68 -6.69
N GLN A 194 16.32 2.63 -5.38
CA GLN A 194 15.33 3.46 -4.70
C GLN A 194 15.62 4.96 -4.83
N GLN A 195 16.91 5.37 -4.80
CA GLN A 195 17.30 6.76 -5.06
C GLN A 195 16.95 7.21 -6.49
N LYS A 196 17.13 6.34 -7.50
CA LYS A 196 16.74 6.64 -8.89
C LYS A 196 15.23 6.80 -9.02
N GLU A 197 14.45 5.91 -8.42
CA GLU A 197 12.99 5.98 -8.43
C GLU A 197 12.48 7.27 -7.77
N ASN A 198 13.06 7.64 -6.63
CA ASN A 198 12.76 8.90 -5.95
C ASN A 198 13.12 10.13 -6.81
N GLN A 199 14.24 10.12 -7.54
CA GLN A 199 14.58 11.19 -8.47
C GLN A 199 13.57 11.32 -9.62
N VAL A 200 13.10 10.19 -10.16
CA VAL A 200 12.07 10.18 -11.20
C VAL A 200 10.76 10.74 -10.66
N LEU A 201 10.33 10.31 -9.48
CA LEU A 201 9.12 10.82 -8.81
C LEU A 201 9.21 12.31 -8.53
N ALA A 202 10.33 12.81 -8.01
CA ALA A 202 10.56 14.22 -7.76
C ALA A 202 10.49 15.05 -9.05
N SER A 203 10.99 14.51 -10.17
CA SER A 203 10.93 15.17 -11.48
C SER A 203 9.50 15.20 -12.04
N LYS A 204 8.73 14.11 -11.87
CA LYS A 204 7.30 14.09 -12.21
C LYS A 204 6.50 15.11 -11.39
N TYR A 205 6.78 15.20 -10.08
CA TYR A 205 6.13 16.16 -9.19
C TYR A 205 6.40 17.62 -9.62
N ARG A 206 7.67 17.95 -9.92
CA ARG A 206 8.04 19.27 -10.46
C ARG A 206 7.28 19.62 -11.74
N ASN A 207 7.21 18.70 -12.69
CA ASN A 207 6.48 18.90 -13.95
C ASN A 207 4.97 19.12 -13.72
N CYS A 208 4.35 18.34 -12.82
CA CYS A 208 2.95 18.56 -12.44
C CYS A 208 2.73 19.91 -11.77
N LYS A 209 3.64 20.34 -10.88
CA LYS A 209 3.58 21.62 -10.21
C LYS A 209 3.66 22.78 -11.21
N GLU A 210 4.62 22.75 -12.13
CA GLU A 210 4.77 23.75 -13.19
C GLU A 210 3.51 23.84 -14.07
N LYS A 211 2.95 22.70 -14.49
CA LYS A 211 1.70 22.66 -15.27
C LYS A 211 0.53 23.29 -14.51
N LEU A 212 0.41 23.02 -13.21
CA LEU A 212 -0.63 23.60 -12.37
C LEU A 212 -0.45 25.12 -12.24
N GLU A 213 0.78 25.60 -12.01
CA GLU A 213 1.09 27.02 -11.94
C GLU A 213 0.78 27.76 -13.24
N VAL A 214 1.12 27.18 -14.40
CA VAL A 214 0.77 27.72 -15.72
C VAL A 214 -0.76 27.78 -15.91
N ALA A 215 -1.49 26.73 -15.50
CA ALA A 215 -2.94 26.70 -15.60
C ALA A 215 -3.59 27.78 -14.72
N ILE A 216 -3.08 27.98 -13.49
CA ILE A 216 -3.53 29.04 -12.59
C ILE A 216 -3.26 30.42 -13.20
N ALA A 217 -2.06 30.64 -13.77
CA ALA A 217 -1.70 31.91 -14.40
C ALA A 217 -2.59 32.24 -15.60
N ARG A 218 -2.86 31.28 -16.49
CA ARG A 218 -3.79 31.46 -17.62
C ARG A 218 -5.19 31.85 -17.17
N ASN A 219 -5.69 31.21 -16.12
CA ASN A 219 -7.03 31.48 -15.61
C ASN A 219 -7.15 32.86 -14.94
N LYS A 220 -6.04 33.41 -14.41
CA LYS A 220 -5.99 34.79 -13.89
C LYS A 220 -6.01 35.86 -14.98
N ASN A 221 -5.51 35.55 -16.18
CA ASN A 221 -5.45 36.49 -17.31
C ASN A 221 -6.66 36.40 -18.26
N SER A 222 -7.59 35.47 -18.02
CA SER A 222 -8.84 35.32 -18.79
C SER A 222 -10.04 36.05 -18.14
N LYS A 223 -9.79 36.92 -17.16
CA LYS A 223 -10.77 37.83 -16.54
C LYS A 223 -10.31 39.26 -16.73
#